data_AF-A0A364NT05-F1
#
_entry.id   AF-A0A364NT05-F1
#
_cell.length_a   1.000
_cell.length_b   1.000
_cell.length_c   1.000
_cell.angle_alpha   90.00
_cell.angle_beta   90.00
_cell.angle_gamma   90.00
#
_symmetry.space_group_name_H-M   'P 1'
#
loop_
_entity.id
_entity.type
_entity.pdbx_description
1 polymer ?
#
loop_
_entity_poly.entity_id
_entity_poly.type
_entity_poly.pdbx_seq_one_letter_code
_entity_poly.pdbx_strand_id
1 'polypeptide(L)'
;MSPVAHSLVPTSARPPKGGCPVTFAYVASHDLQTPLRDIVRYAQMIEHRYKGNLDPDANDFIAFIVDGGKRMTRLINDLLEYSRVSRQSELLRPTSASEAVTLALRYTM
;
A
#
# COMPACT_ATOMS: atom_id res chain seq x y z
N MET A 1 6.54 57.69 -33.94
CA MET A 1 6.84 57.62 -32.50
C MET A 1 5.54 57.35 -31.74
N SER A 2 5.41 56.13 -31.21
CA SER A 2 4.50 55.59 -30.17
C SER A 2 4.42 54.06 -30.39
N PRO A 3 4.14 53.21 -29.39
CA PRO A 3 4.49 53.28 -27.97
C PRO A 3 5.02 51.94 -27.40
N VAL A 4 5.55 52.05 -26.18
CA VAL A 4 5.80 51.07 -25.10
C VAL A 4 5.23 49.64 -25.30
N ALA A 5 6.13 48.64 -25.36
CA ALA A 5 5.80 47.23 -25.20
C ALA A 5 5.68 46.87 -23.71
N HIS A 6 4.45 46.57 -23.30
CA HIS A 6 4.07 46.05 -21.99
C HIS A 6 4.20 44.52 -21.98
N SER A 7 4.91 44.00 -20.96
CA SER A 7 4.81 42.66 -20.33
C SER A 7 4.39 41.43 -21.16
N LEU A 8 5.30 40.46 -21.26
CA LEU A 8 4.95 39.03 -21.26
C LEU A 8 5.95 38.26 -20.40
N VAL A 9 5.57 38.04 -19.13
CA VAL A 9 6.12 36.94 -18.32
C VAL A 9 5.48 35.65 -18.83
N PRO A 10 6.24 34.60 -19.24
CA PRO A 10 5.63 33.32 -19.55
C PRO A 10 5.35 32.57 -18.25
N THR A 11 4.06 32.47 -17.91
CA THR A 11 3.52 31.44 -17.01
C THR A 11 3.63 30.06 -17.68
N SER A 12 3.98 29.05 -16.89
CA SER A 12 3.95 27.60 -17.17
C SER A 12 5.23 26.95 -17.71
N ALA A 13 6.23 26.83 -16.84
CA ALA A 13 7.06 25.62 -16.88
C ALA A 13 6.22 24.47 -16.29
N ARG A 14 5.54 23.73 -17.17
CA ARG A 14 4.88 22.45 -16.83
C ARG A 14 5.97 21.46 -16.37
N PRO A 15 5.89 20.85 -15.18
CA PRO A 15 6.86 19.81 -14.79
C PRO A 15 6.75 18.60 -15.73
N PRO A 16 7.87 17.94 -16.07
CA PRO A 16 7.88 16.81 -17.00
C PRO A 16 7.06 15.63 -16.47
N LYS A 17 6.31 15.00 -17.38
CA LYS A 17 5.47 13.83 -17.09
C LYS A 17 6.31 12.59 -16.76
N GLY A 18 6.09 12.04 -15.57
CA GLY A 18 5.81 10.61 -15.38
C GLY A 18 6.94 9.62 -15.68
N GLY A 19 7.98 9.63 -14.85
CA GLY A 19 8.73 8.41 -14.54
C GLY A 19 8.06 7.74 -13.33
N CYS A 20 7.69 6.46 -13.44
CA CYS A 20 6.98 5.69 -12.43
C CYS A 20 7.62 5.83 -11.03
N PRO A 21 6.98 6.46 -10.03
CA PRO A 21 7.46 6.38 -8.66
C PRO A 21 6.86 5.12 -8.05
N VAL A 22 7.43 3.96 -8.39
CA VAL A 22 7.36 2.84 -7.44
C VAL A 22 8.03 3.38 -6.19
N THR A 23 7.24 3.81 -5.22
CA THR A 23 7.79 4.43 -4.02
C THR A 23 8.71 3.44 -3.36
N PHE A 24 9.82 3.93 -2.83
CA PHE A 24 10.72 3.17 -1.95
C PHE A 24 9.94 2.27 -0.97
N ALA A 25 8.85 2.78 -0.39
CA ALA A 25 7.94 2.01 0.47
C ALA A 25 7.36 0.74 -0.18
N TYR A 26 6.99 0.79 -1.47
CA TYR A 26 6.43 -0.33 -2.21
C TYR A 26 7.48 -1.41 -2.49
N VAL A 27 8.68 -1.00 -2.94
CA VAL A 27 9.80 -1.93 -3.18
C VAL A 27 10.25 -2.58 -1.87
N ALA A 28 10.51 -1.78 -0.83
CA ALA A 28 10.91 -2.28 0.48
C ALA A 28 9.86 -3.22 1.10
N SER A 29 8.57 -2.92 0.94
CA SER A 29 7.49 -3.78 1.46
C SER A 29 7.42 -5.12 0.73
N HIS A 30 7.57 -5.13 -0.60
CA HIS A 30 7.64 -6.37 -1.37
C HIS A 30 8.82 -7.25 -0.91
N ASP A 31 9.97 -6.63 -0.70
CA ASP A 31 11.20 -7.31 -0.28
C ASP A 31 11.11 -7.83 1.16
N LEU A 32 10.31 -7.19 2.04
CA LEU A 32 10.04 -7.68 3.40
C LEU A 32 8.96 -8.78 3.43
N GLN A 33 7.98 -8.74 2.53
CA GLN A 33 6.90 -9.73 2.50
C GLN A 33 7.38 -11.13 2.13
N THR A 34 8.37 -11.23 1.23
CA THR A 34 8.94 -12.52 0.80
C THR A 34 9.59 -13.30 1.95
N PRO A 35 10.60 -12.77 2.68
CA PRO A 35 11.22 -13.48 3.80
C PRO A 35 10.23 -13.72 4.94
N LEU A 36 9.28 -12.81 5.17
CA LEU A 36 8.25 -12.98 6.18
C LEU A 36 7.31 -14.17 5.88
N ARG A 37 6.88 -14.29 4.62
CA ARG A 37 6.07 -15.42 4.16
C ARG A 37 6.83 -16.74 4.31
N ASP A 38 8.12 -16.75 4.03
CA ASP A 38 8.94 -17.95 4.17
C ASP A 38 9.07 -18.36 5.63
N ILE A 39 9.30 -17.44 6.56
CA ILE A 39 9.32 -17.70 8.01
C ILE A 39 8.01 -18.34 8.47
N VAL A 40 6.87 -17.74 8.10
CA VAL A 40 5.54 -18.27 8.46
C VAL A 40 5.34 -19.67 7.87
N ARG A 41 5.72 -19.88 6.61
CA ARG A 41 5.59 -21.18 5.94
C ARG A 41 6.41 -22.26 6.64
N TYR A 42 7.65 -21.96 7.03
CA TYR A 42 8.47 -22.94 7.75
C TYR A 42 7.91 -23.24 9.14
N ALA A 43 7.44 -22.23 9.88
CA ALA A 43 6.77 -22.42 11.17
C ALA A 43 5.54 -23.33 11.05
N GLN A 44 4.68 -23.09 10.05
CA GLN A 44 3.52 -23.93 9.75
C GLN A 44 3.90 -25.36 9.34
N MET A 45 5.02 -25.53 8.63
CA MET A 45 5.51 -26.85 8.24
C MET A 45 6.00 -27.64 9.46
N ILE A 46 6.66 -26.97 10.41
CA ILE A 46 7.04 -27.57 11.71
C ILE A 46 5.79 -27.95 12.49
N GLU A 47 4.82 -27.05 12.60
CA GLU A 47 3.52 -27.30 13.24
C GLU A 47 2.88 -28.56 12.67
N HIS A 48 2.77 -28.65 11.34
CA HIS A 48 2.08 -29.74 10.67
C HIS A 48 2.80 -31.09 10.82
N ARG A 49 4.14 -31.10 10.72
CA ARG A 49 4.93 -32.34 10.77
C ARG A 49 5.13 -32.88 12.19
N TYR A 50 5.19 -32.00 13.19
CA TYR A 50 5.52 -32.39 14.57
C TYR A 50 4.39 -32.16 15.56
N LYS A 51 3.16 -31.90 15.09
CA LYS A 51 1.99 -31.75 15.95
C LYS A 51 1.85 -32.90 16.94
N GLY A 52 1.76 -32.59 18.23
CA GLY A 52 1.63 -33.58 19.30
C GLY A 52 2.92 -34.34 19.64
N ASN A 53 4.02 -34.10 18.92
CA ASN A 53 5.35 -34.63 19.22
C ASN A 53 6.30 -33.57 19.82
N LEU A 54 5.84 -32.33 19.91
CA LEU A 54 6.53 -31.22 20.57
C LEU A 54 5.98 -31.02 21.98
N ASP A 55 6.79 -30.43 22.86
CA ASP A 55 6.30 -29.97 24.15
C ASP A 55 5.21 -28.88 23.98
N PRO A 56 4.38 -28.63 25.01
CA PRO A 56 3.33 -27.64 24.93
C PRO A 56 3.83 -26.23 24.57
N ASP A 57 4.96 -25.81 25.14
CA ASP A 57 5.52 -24.47 24.96
C ASP A 57 5.97 -24.24 23.51
N ALA A 58 6.52 -25.27 22.86
CA ALA A 58 6.93 -25.23 21.46
C ALA A 58 5.74 -25.02 20.52
N ASN A 59 4.57 -25.60 20.81
CA ASN A 59 3.36 -25.33 20.03
C ASN A 59 2.92 -23.87 20.18
N ASP A 60 3.02 -23.30 21.39
CA ASP A 60 2.71 -21.90 21.66
C ASP A 60 3.68 -20.96 20.94
N PHE A 61 4.99 -21.27 20.95
CA PHE A 61 6.00 -20.49 20.21
C PHE A 61 5.74 -20.48 18.71
N ILE A 62 5.39 -21.63 18.13
CA ILE A 62 5.03 -21.72 16.71
C ILE A 62 3.79 -20.87 16.42
N ALA A 63 2.76 -20.95 17.26
CA ALA A 63 1.56 -20.13 17.13
C ALA A 63 1.90 -18.63 17.17
N PHE A 64 2.76 -18.19 18.11
CA PHE A 64 3.22 -16.80 18.18
C PHE A 64 3.98 -16.36 16.93
N ILE A 65 4.84 -17.20 16.36
CA ILE A 65 5.57 -16.89 15.13
C ILE A 65 4.59 -16.70 13.96
N VAL A 66 3.64 -17.63 13.81
CA VAL A 66 2.65 -17.60 12.74
C VAL A 66 1.76 -16.36 12.84
N ASP A 67 1.26 -16.04 14.03
CA ASP A 67 0.37 -14.90 14.23
C ASP A 67 1.11 -13.57 14.18
N GLY A 68 2.33 -13.50 14.69
CA GLY A 68 3.23 -12.37 14.52
C GLY A 68 3.52 -12.10 13.05
N GLY A 69 3.79 -13.16 12.27
CA GLY A 69 3.99 -13.08 10.83
C GLY A 69 2.79 -12.52 10.08
N LYS A 70 1.59 -13.06 10.35
CA LYS A 70 0.33 -12.54 9.78
C LYS A 70 0.10 -11.08 10.15
N ARG A 71 0.41 -10.68 11.38
CA ARG A 71 0.26 -9.29 11.86
C ARG A 71 1.21 -8.36 11.13
N MET A 72 2.48 -8.74 10.95
CA MET A 72 3.45 -7.94 10.19
C MET A 72 3.00 -7.74 8.74
N THR A 73 2.46 -8.77 8.08
CA THR A 73 1.91 -8.65 6.73
C THR A 73 0.80 -7.62 6.65
N ARG A 74 -0.13 -7.61 7.63
CA ARG A 74 -1.20 -6.60 7.70
C ARG A 74 -0.64 -5.19 7.84
N LEU A 75 0.27 -4.97 8.79
CA LEU A 75 0.87 -3.65 9.02
C LEU A 75 1.61 -3.11 7.79
N ILE A 76 2.32 -3.97 7.06
CA ILE A 76 2.99 -3.60 5.81
C ILE A 76 1.95 -3.16 4.77
N ASN A 77 0.87 -3.93 4.59
CA ASN A 77 -0.20 -3.58 3.65
C ASN A 77 -0.90 -2.27 4.04
N ASP A 78 -1.23 -2.08 5.32
CA ASP A 78 -1.89 -0.88 5.83
C ASP A 78 -1.01 0.36 5.60
N LEU A 79 0.30 0.25 5.84
CA LEU A 79 1.25 1.33 5.60
C LEU A 79 1.37 1.66 4.10
N LEU A 80 1.32 0.64 3.23
CA LEU A 80 1.32 0.84 1.78
C LEU A 80 0.05 1.56 1.30
N GLU A 81 -1.12 1.17 1.80
CA GLU A 81 -2.38 1.86 1.51
C GLU A 81 -2.34 3.31 1.98
N TYR A 82 -1.92 3.55 3.22
CA TYR A 82 -1.79 4.90 3.77
C TYR A 82 -0.86 5.79 2.92
N SER A 83 0.29 5.24 2.49
CA SER A 83 1.23 5.95 1.63
C SER A 83 0.68 6.30 0.25
N ARG A 84 -0.31 5.55 -0.26
CA ARG A 84 -0.95 5.83 -1.56
C ARG A 84 -1.92 7.01 -1.46
N VAL A 85 -2.71 7.07 -0.40
CA VAL A 85 -3.67 8.16 -0.17
C VAL A 85 -2.99 9.53 -0.15
N SER A 86 -1.80 9.62 0.47
CA SER A 86 -1.02 10.87 0.49
C SER A 86 -0.48 11.32 -0.87
N ARG A 87 -0.47 10.45 -1.88
CA ARG A 87 0.05 10.76 -3.23
C ARG A 87 -1.04 10.96 -4.27
N GLN A 88 -2.22 10.39 -4.06
CA GLN A 88 -3.39 10.64 -4.91
C GLN A 88 -4.10 11.93 -4.44
N SER A 89 -3.49 13.08 -4.69
CA SER A 89 -4.27 14.30 -4.85
C SER A 89 -4.87 14.29 -6.26
N GLU A 90 -5.85 13.43 -6.51
CA GLU A 90 -6.74 13.74 -7.62
C GLU A 90 -7.36 15.11 -7.35
N LEU A 91 -7.33 15.99 -8.34
CA LEU A 91 -7.96 17.29 -8.23
C LEU A 91 -9.44 17.04 -7.97
N LEU A 92 -9.87 17.27 -6.74
CA LEU A 92 -11.27 17.16 -6.36
C LEU A 92 -12.08 18.04 -7.31
N ARG A 93 -13.11 17.45 -7.92
CA ARG A 93 -14.05 18.17 -8.78
C ARG A 93 -15.41 18.17 -8.10
N PRO A 94 -16.19 19.25 -8.25
CA PRO A 94 -17.59 19.24 -7.87
C PRO A 94 -18.28 18.05 -8.54
N THR A 95 -18.94 17.20 -7.74
CA THR A 95 -19.69 16.04 -8.21
C THR A 95 -21.04 16.01 -7.51
N SER A 96 -22.07 15.50 -8.18
CA SER A 96 -23.40 15.33 -7.58
C SER A 96 -23.37 14.21 -6.54
N ALA A 97 -23.86 14.48 -5.33
CA ALA A 97 -23.97 13.46 -4.28
C ALA A 97 -24.85 12.28 -4.73
N SER A 98 -25.93 12.56 -5.47
CA SER A 98 -26.82 11.52 -6.01
C SER A 98 -26.12 10.62 -7.03
N GLU A 99 -25.22 11.17 -7.85
CA GLU A 99 -24.43 10.38 -8.81
C GLU A 99 -23.40 9.50 -8.11
N ALA A 100 -22.69 10.04 -7.10
CA ALA A 100 -21.71 9.27 -6.33
C ALA A 100 -22.36 8.08 -5.59
N VAL A 101 -23.53 8.30 -4.98
CA VAL A 101 -24.29 7.22 -4.30
C VAL A 101 -24.77 6.17 -5.30
N THR A 102 -25.28 6.60 -6.47
CA THR A 102 -25.75 5.67 -7.50
C THR A 102 -24.60 4.82 -8.04
N LEU A 103 -23.40 5.40 -8.21
CA LEU A 103 -22.21 4.68 -8.67
C LEU A 103 -21.75 3.63 -7.65
N ALA A 104 -21.70 3.98 -6.36
CA ALA A 104 -21.29 3.06 -5.30
C ALA A 104 -22.22 1.83 -5.22
N LEU A 105 -23.53 2.04 -5.33
CA LEU A 105 -24.52 0.96 -5.30
C LEU A 105 -24.39 0.02 -6.52
N ARG A 106 -23.95 0.51 -7.68
CA ARG A 106 -23.69 -0.32 -8.87
C ARG A 106 -22.48 -1.23 -8.74
N TYR A 107 -21.48 -0.86 -7.93
CA TYR A 107 -20.28 -1.67 -7.71
C TYR A 107 -20.45 -2.73 -6.61
N THR A 108 -21.58 -2.73 -5.90
CA THR A 108 -21.85 -3.65 -4.78
C THR A 108 -22.76 -4.83 -5.19
N MET A 109 -23.05 -4.99 -6.49
CA MET A 109 -23.77 -6.11 -7.10
C MET A 109 -22.92 -6.75 -8.20
#